data_AF-A0A958NXW8-F1
#
_entry.id   AF-A0A958NXW8-F1
#
_cell.length_a   1.000
_cell.length_b   1.000
_cell.length_c   1.000
_cell.angle_alpha   90.00
_cell.angle_beta   90.00
_cell.angle_gamma   90.00
#
_symmetry.space_group_name_H-M   'P 1'
#
loop_
_entity.id
_entity.type
_entity.pdbx_description
1 polymer ?
#
loop_
_entity_poly.entity_id
_entity_poly.type
_entity_poly.pdbx_seq_one_letter_code
_entity_poly.pdbx_strand_id
1 'polypeptide(L)'
;MLKLIIIQLLFISTASATSYLDFVDTEFVAPGPNCFATAFVATGFYENFRGVSAREFKSTLEANCTEVQGELQAGDIGVYWAPKGVVVHAFIYHDGTYVVEKRGTGYGPRDKVLLSRFEDTNYIFGRASQECLRYHPGPECYNALKYFRCSQKSLAATRKERRIEKLFERVVLSPLSVESVKNDIMLLQRWVDTVRLENSISPEKLYSYQKQLEYLIIRFK
;
A
#
# COMPACT_ATOMS: atom_id res chain seq x y z
N MET A 1 50.11 -31.73 6.67
CA MET A 1 49.23 -31.07 5.67
C MET A 1 47.80 -31.12 6.20
N LEU A 2 47.34 -30.05 6.84
CA LEU A 2 46.00 -29.96 7.42
C LEU A 2 45.16 -29.02 6.53
N LYS A 3 44.17 -29.54 5.82
CA LYS A 3 43.25 -28.75 4.98
C LYS A 3 42.22 -28.07 5.88
N LEU A 4 42.32 -26.76 6.02
CA LEU A 4 41.29 -25.93 6.65
C LEU A 4 40.09 -25.84 5.69
N ILE A 5 38.96 -26.44 6.06
CA ILE A 5 37.68 -26.25 5.38
C ILE A 5 37.00 -25.08 6.07
N ILE A 6 37.03 -23.90 5.43
CA ILE A 6 36.24 -22.75 5.85
C ILE A 6 34.82 -22.99 5.35
N ILE A 7 33.94 -23.46 6.24
CA ILE A 7 32.49 -23.47 5.98
C ILE A 7 32.01 -22.04 6.20
N GLN A 8 31.85 -21.28 5.12
CA GLN A 8 31.06 -20.06 5.14
C GLN A 8 29.59 -20.46 5.35
N LEU A 9 29.13 -20.39 6.60
CA LEU A 9 27.69 -20.30 6.87
C LEU A 9 27.18 -19.00 6.26
N LEU A 10 26.62 -19.10 5.06
CA LEU A 10 25.66 -18.12 4.55
C LEU A 10 24.46 -18.15 5.48
N PHE A 11 24.48 -17.32 6.52
CA PHE A 11 23.26 -16.87 7.17
C PHE A 11 22.49 -16.06 6.14
N ILE A 12 21.65 -16.74 5.36
CA ILE A 12 20.53 -16.10 4.69
C ILE A 12 19.66 -15.59 5.83
N SER A 13 19.85 -14.31 6.17
CA SER A 13 18.90 -13.56 6.97
C SER A 13 17.59 -13.58 6.19
N THR A 14 16.75 -14.58 6.43
CA THR A 14 15.32 -14.50 6.15
C THR A 14 14.80 -13.42 7.09
N ALA A 15 14.99 -12.16 6.70
CA ALA A 15 14.22 -11.07 7.25
C ALA A 15 12.78 -11.54 7.10
N SER A 16 12.13 -11.83 8.23
CA SER A 16 10.77 -12.34 8.28
C SER A 16 9.92 -11.34 7.51
N ALA A 17 9.55 -11.68 6.28
CA ALA A 17 8.38 -11.08 5.68
C ALA A 17 7.26 -11.38 6.69
N THR A 18 6.76 -10.34 7.36
CA THR A 18 5.48 -10.43 8.05
C THR A 18 4.54 -11.09 7.05
N SER A 19 3.94 -12.22 7.43
CA SER A 19 3.10 -12.95 6.49
C SER A 19 1.99 -11.98 6.11
N TYR A 20 1.79 -11.68 4.84
CA TYR A 20 0.70 -10.78 4.41
C TYR A 20 -0.68 -11.27 4.90
N LEU A 21 -0.78 -12.54 5.29
CA LEU A 21 -1.93 -13.15 5.94
C LEU A 21 -2.17 -12.61 7.36
N ASP A 22 -1.14 -12.12 8.07
CA ASP A 22 -1.25 -11.53 9.41
C ASP A 22 -2.15 -10.28 9.41
N PHE A 23 -2.38 -9.67 8.24
CA PHE A 23 -3.24 -8.50 8.08
C PHE A 23 -4.71 -8.86 7.82
N VAL A 24 -5.03 -10.10 7.47
CA VAL A 24 -6.41 -10.51 7.16
C VAL A 24 -7.30 -10.26 8.39
N ASP A 25 -8.49 -9.72 8.13
CA ASP A 25 -9.48 -9.31 9.12
C ASP A 25 -9.06 -8.15 10.05
N THR A 26 -7.92 -7.52 9.82
CA THR A 26 -7.51 -6.32 10.56
C THR A 26 -8.49 -5.17 10.32
N GLU A 27 -9.02 -4.63 11.41
CA GLU A 27 -9.80 -3.38 11.46
C GLU A 27 -8.91 -2.24 11.97
N PHE A 28 -9.11 -1.03 11.44
CA PHE A 28 -8.31 0.14 11.83
C PHE A 28 -9.17 1.11 12.66
N VAL A 29 -8.57 1.71 13.70
CA VAL A 29 -9.27 2.63 14.63
C VAL A 29 -9.68 3.91 13.92
N ALA A 30 -8.80 4.39 13.05
CA ALA A 30 -9.02 5.54 12.20
C ALA A 30 -8.83 5.14 10.73
N PRO A 31 -9.05 6.06 9.80
CA PRO A 31 -8.90 5.79 8.38
C PRO A 31 -7.51 5.23 8.00
N GLY A 32 -7.45 3.92 7.78
CA GLY A 32 -6.22 3.13 7.65
C GLY A 32 -5.66 3.08 6.23
N PRO A 33 -4.78 2.10 5.93
CA PRO A 33 -4.24 1.93 4.60
C PRO A 33 -5.37 1.63 3.62
N ASN A 34 -5.31 2.18 2.41
CA ASN A 34 -6.20 1.79 1.31
C ASN A 34 -5.63 0.57 0.55
N CYS A 35 -6.25 0.15 -0.56
CA CYS A 35 -5.79 -1.01 -1.33
C CYS A 35 -4.31 -0.90 -1.75
N PHE A 36 -3.87 0.28 -2.21
CA PHE A 36 -2.50 0.55 -2.62
C PHE A 36 -1.50 0.42 -1.47
N ALA A 37 -1.79 1.06 -0.34
CA ALA A 37 -0.94 0.97 0.83
C ALA A 37 -0.91 -0.45 1.41
N THR A 38 -2.05 -1.14 1.43
CA THR A 38 -2.14 -2.53 1.90
C THR A 38 -1.22 -3.43 1.09
N ALA A 39 -1.21 -3.31 -0.25
CA ALA A 39 -0.31 -4.08 -1.11
C ALA A 39 1.17 -3.82 -0.81
N PHE A 40 1.56 -2.57 -0.56
CA PHE A 40 2.95 -2.26 -0.19
C PHE A 40 3.34 -2.73 1.22
N VAL A 41 2.43 -2.64 2.19
CA VAL A 41 2.72 -3.06 3.56
C VAL A 41 2.82 -4.58 3.66
N ALA A 42 1.89 -5.28 3.03
CA ALA A 42 1.83 -6.74 3.00
C ALA A 42 3.08 -7.38 2.35
N THR A 43 3.74 -6.68 1.43
CA THR A 43 4.98 -7.17 0.80
C THR A 43 6.24 -6.88 1.61
N GLY A 44 6.12 -6.23 2.77
CA GLY A 44 7.25 -5.75 3.58
C GLY A 44 8.05 -4.63 2.90
N PHE A 45 7.58 -4.14 1.75
CA PHE A 45 8.21 -3.05 1.02
C PHE A 45 8.02 -1.70 1.73
N TYR A 46 6.91 -1.57 2.45
CA TYR A 46 6.53 -0.36 3.16
C TYR A 46 6.14 -0.68 4.60
N GLU A 47 6.72 0.02 5.56
CA GLU A 47 6.52 -0.30 6.98
C GLU A 47 5.28 0.37 7.58
N ASN A 48 4.62 1.30 6.87
CA ASN A 48 3.64 2.21 7.48
C ASN A 48 2.21 2.01 6.96
N PHE A 49 1.25 2.02 7.88
CA PHE A 49 -0.18 1.75 7.65
C PHE A 49 -1.00 2.96 7.19
N ARG A 50 -0.35 3.91 6.51
CA ARG A 50 -1.03 5.11 6.01
C ARG A 50 -1.65 4.84 4.64
N GLY A 51 -2.62 5.62 4.20
CA GLY A 51 -3.10 5.47 2.82
C GLY A 51 -2.18 6.16 1.80
N VAL A 52 -2.20 5.61 0.58
CA VAL A 52 -1.29 6.00 -0.52
C VAL A 52 -2.16 6.39 -1.71
N SER A 53 -1.85 7.51 -2.37
CA SER A 53 -2.57 7.90 -3.60
C SER A 53 -2.19 6.99 -4.77
N ALA A 54 -3.06 6.86 -5.77
CA ALA A 54 -2.74 6.13 -7.00
C ALA A 54 -1.46 6.65 -7.68
N ARG A 55 -1.18 7.95 -7.57
CA ARG A 55 0.01 8.58 -8.14
C ARG A 55 1.29 8.15 -7.43
N GLU A 56 1.30 8.20 -6.09
CA GLU A 56 2.43 7.72 -5.30
C GLU A 56 2.62 6.22 -5.47
N PHE A 57 1.54 5.44 -5.47
CA PHE A 57 1.60 4.01 -5.68
C PHE A 57 2.28 3.69 -7.01
N LYS A 58 1.80 4.30 -8.10
CA LYS A 58 2.37 4.11 -9.44
C LYS A 58 3.85 4.48 -9.48
N SER A 59 4.24 5.68 -9.02
CA SER A 59 5.64 6.12 -9.08
C SER A 59 6.56 5.22 -8.26
N THR A 60 6.08 4.76 -7.10
CA THR A 60 6.83 3.87 -6.22
C THR A 60 6.99 2.48 -6.83
N LEU A 61 5.91 1.94 -7.41
CA LEU A 61 5.90 0.65 -8.08
C LEU A 61 6.86 0.62 -9.27
N GLU A 62 6.79 1.63 -10.15
CA GLU A 62 7.64 1.75 -11.35
C GLU A 62 9.13 1.93 -11.00
N ALA A 63 9.43 2.59 -9.89
CA ALA A 63 10.81 2.83 -9.47
C ALA A 63 11.46 1.65 -8.73
N ASN A 64 10.67 0.77 -8.08
CA ASN A 64 11.21 -0.20 -7.11
C ASN A 64 10.79 -1.65 -7.34
N CYS A 65 9.92 -1.90 -8.30
CA CYS A 65 9.37 -3.22 -8.57
C CYS A 65 9.55 -3.58 -10.05
N THR A 66 9.63 -4.87 -10.34
CA THR A 66 9.77 -5.39 -11.70
C THR A 66 8.47 -6.08 -12.11
N GLU A 67 7.98 -5.81 -13.33
CA GLU A 67 6.81 -6.49 -13.89
C GLU A 67 7.12 -7.99 -14.08
N VAL A 68 6.25 -8.85 -13.57
CA VAL A 68 6.40 -10.31 -13.64
C VAL A 68 5.79 -10.82 -14.95
N GLN A 69 6.61 -11.47 -15.78
CA GLN A 69 6.19 -12.04 -17.08
C GLN A 69 6.03 -13.57 -17.05
N GLY A 70 6.34 -14.22 -15.92
CA GLY A 70 6.41 -15.67 -15.80
C GLY A 70 5.57 -16.19 -14.63
N GLU A 71 6.09 -17.21 -13.95
CA GLU A 71 5.42 -17.82 -12.81
C GLU A 71 5.24 -16.82 -11.65
N LEU A 72 3.99 -16.68 -11.21
CA LEU A 72 3.62 -15.85 -10.08
C LEU A 72 4.01 -16.52 -8.76
N GLN A 73 4.39 -15.70 -7.79
CA GLN A 73 4.75 -16.15 -6.46
C GLN A 73 3.90 -15.44 -5.43
N ALA A 74 3.58 -16.16 -4.35
CA ALA A 74 2.94 -15.58 -3.18
C ALA A 74 3.68 -14.32 -2.73
N GLY A 75 2.97 -13.20 -2.61
CA GLY A 75 3.56 -11.89 -2.32
C GLY A 75 3.73 -10.98 -3.54
N ASP A 76 3.56 -11.45 -4.78
CA ASP A 76 3.53 -10.57 -5.95
C ASP A 76 2.34 -9.60 -5.87
N ILE A 77 2.56 -8.33 -6.25
CA ILE A 77 1.51 -7.31 -6.26
C ILE A 77 0.77 -7.36 -7.58
N GLY A 78 -0.51 -7.73 -7.56
CA GLY A 78 -1.41 -7.61 -8.69
C GLY A 78 -2.03 -6.23 -8.75
N VAL A 79 -2.07 -5.63 -9.95
CA VAL A 79 -2.54 -4.26 -10.17
C VAL A 79 -3.47 -4.21 -11.37
N TYR A 80 -4.67 -3.65 -11.16
CA TYR A 80 -5.60 -3.33 -12.26
C TYR A 80 -5.36 -1.92 -12.77
N TRP A 81 -5.14 -1.81 -14.07
CA TRP A 81 -4.88 -0.58 -14.79
C TRP A 81 -6.05 -0.25 -15.72
N ALA A 82 -6.67 0.89 -15.49
CA ALA A 82 -7.56 1.49 -16.46
C ALA A 82 -6.77 2.06 -17.65
N PRO A 83 -7.44 2.28 -18.80
CA PRO A 83 -6.83 2.97 -19.93
C PRO A 83 -6.12 4.25 -19.53
N LYS A 84 -5.07 4.63 -20.27
CA LYS A 84 -4.18 5.77 -19.96
C LYS A 84 -3.32 5.57 -18.70
N GLY A 85 -3.25 4.35 -18.17
CA GLY A 85 -2.33 3.99 -17.09
C GLY A 85 -2.75 4.53 -15.72
N VAL A 86 -4.06 4.62 -15.49
CA VAL A 86 -4.65 4.96 -14.19
C VAL A 86 -4.74 3.67 -13.35
N VAL A 87 -4.17 3.69 -12.16
CA VAL A 87 -4.26 2.54 -11.24
C VAL A 87 -5.63 2.54 -10.57
N VAL A 88 -6.35 1.42 -10.70
CA VAL A 88 -7.72 1.25 -10.17
C VAL A 88 -7.70 0.54 -8.83
N HIS A 89 -6.93 -0.54 -8.73
CA HIS A 89 -6.87 -1.39 -7.54
C HIS A 89 -5.56 -2.16 -7.47
N ALA A 90 -5.15 -2.51 -6.25
CA ALA A 90 -4.00 -3.37 -6.00
C ALA A 90 -4.34 -4.44 -4.95
N PHE A 91 -3.74 -5.62 -5.13
CA PHE A 91 -3.89 -6.77 -4.25
C PHE A 91 -2.56 -7.55 -4.19
N ILE A 92 -2.45 -8.46 -3.23
CA ILE A 92 -1.33 -9.39 -3.10
C ILE A 92 -1.77 -10.76 -3.61
N TYR A 93 -1.02 -11.32 -4.55
CA TYR A 93 -1.21 -12.68 -5.02
C TYR A 93 -0.86 -13.66 -3.90
N HIS A 94 -1.78 -14.58 -3.57
CA HIS A 94 -1.52 -15.69 -2.63
C HIS A 94 -1.21 -16.95 -3.42
N ASP A 95 -2.16 -17.39 -4.25
CA ASP A 95 -2.05 -18.54 -5.13
C ASP A 95 -3.00 -18.38 -6.35
N GLY A 96 -3.12 -19.41 -7.19
CA GLY A 96 -3.97 -19.39 -8.39
C GLY A 96 -5.47 -19.26 -8.11
N THR A 97 -5.90 -19.36 -6.85
CA THR A 97 -7.30 -19.28 -6.40
C THR A 97 -7.57 -18.03 -5.57
N TYR A 98 -6.61 -17.57 -4.77
CA TYR A 98 -6.81 -16.54 -3.76
C TYR A 98 -5.87 -15.34 -3.90
N VAL A 99 -6.37 -14.21 -3.42
CA VAL A 99 -5.63 -12.95 -3.27
C VAL A 99 -5.91 -12.34 -1.91
N VAL A 100 -4.96 -11.56 -1.40
CA VAL A 100 -5.19 -10.70 -0.25
C VAL A 100 -5.41 -9.27 -0.72
N GLU A 101 -6.53 -8.67 -0.33
CA GLU A 101 -6.90 -7.33 -0.78
C GLU A 101 -7.67 -6.56 0.28
N LYS A 102 -7.56 -5.23 0.26
CA LYS A 102 -8.55 -4.36 0.92
C LYS A 102 -9.47 -3.81 -0.15
N ARG A 103 -10.76 -4.13 -0.08
CA ARG A 103 -11.74 -3.63 -1.05
C ARG A 103 -12.09 -2.17 -0.76
N GLY A 104 -12.35 -1.42 -1.82
CA GLY A 104 -12.79 -0.02 -1.74
C GLY A 104 -11.68 1.00 -1.92
N THR A 105 -12.05 2.16 -2.46
CA THR A 105 -11.17 3.34 -2.63
C THR A 105 -11.08 4.20 -1.36
N GLY A 106 -11.92 3.89 -0.37
CA GLY A 106 -12.02 4.63 0.87
C GLY A 106 -10.93 4.26 1.87
N TYR A 107 -10.59 5.22 2.70
CA TYR A 107 -9.84 5.01 3.93
C TYR A 107 -10.78 4.50 5.04
N GLY A 108 -11.90 3.83 4.71
CA GLY A 108 -12.92 3.49 5.69
C GLY A 108 -12.40 2.51 6.75
N PRO A 109 -12.64 2.73 8.05
CA PRO A 109 -12.18 1.83 9.13
C PRO A 109 -12.86 0.44 9.10
N ARG A 110 -13.95 0.28 8.34
CA ARG A 110 -14.71 -0.97 8.19
C ARG A 110 -14.30 -1.80 6.98
N ASP A 111 -13.44 -1.26 6.12
CA ASP A 111 -12.95 -1.98 4.96
C ASP A 111 -11.78 -2.87 5.42
N LYS A 112 -12.09 -4.14 5.69
CA LYS A 112 -11.08 -5.11 6.12
C LYS A 112 -10.13 -5.46 4.98
N VAL A 113 -8.94 -5.90 5.36
CA VAL A 113 -8.10 -6.71 4.49
C VAL A 113 -8.69 -8.13 4.47
N LEU A 114 -8.92 -8.66 3.28
CA LEU A 114 -9.64 -9.91 3.05
C LEU A 114 -8.77 -10.88 2.27
N LEU A 115 -8.84 -12.17 2.62
CA LEU A 115 -8.48 -13.24 1.71
C LEU A 115 -9.70 -13.52 0.80
N SER A 116 -9.57 -13.15 -0.47
CA SER A 116 -10.66 -13.21 -1.46
C SER A 116 -10.33 -14.18 -2.59
N ARG A 117 -11.35 -14.74 -3.25
CA ARG A 117 -11.15 -15.49 -4.49
C ARG A 117 -10.70 -14.54 -5.60
N PHE A 118 -9.69 -14.94 -6.37
CA PHE A 118 -9.18 -14.15 -7.48
C PHE A 118 -10.26 -13.82 -8.52
N GLU A 119 -11.17 -14.77 -8.79
CA GLU A 119 -12.27 -14.58 -9.74
C GLU A 119 -13.19 -13.41 -9.35
N ASP A 120 -13.52 -13.27 -8.07
CA ASP A 120 -14.36 -12.18 -7.56
C ASP A 120 -13.65 -10.83 -7.73
N THR A 121 -12.37 -10.78 -7.34
CA THR A 121 -11.52 -9.61 -7.49
C THR A 121 -11.40 -9.22 -8.97
N ASN A 122 -11.19 -10.18 -9.87
CA ASN A 122 -11.10 -9.97 -11.31
C ASN A 122 -12.42 -9.54 -11.94
N TYR A 123 -13.55 -10.04 -11.45
CA TYR A 123 -14.85 -9.55 -11.91
C TYR A 123 -15.05 -8.08 -11.52
N ILE A 124 -14.85 -7.74 -10.25
CA ILE A 124 -15.10 -6.40 -9.71
C ILE A 124 -14.16 -5.37 -10.34
N PHE A 125 -12.85 -5.64 -10.34
CA PHE A 125 -11.85 -4.67 -10.74
C PHE A 125 -11.37 -4.84 -12.17
N GLY A 126 -11.49 -6.04 -12.75
CA GLY A 126 -11.19 -6.27 -14.16
C GLY A 126 -12.33 -5.82 -15.07
N ARG A 127 -13.59 -6.16 -14.75
CA ARG A 127 -14.73 -5.97 -15.68
C ARG A 127 -15.70 -4.88 -15.25
N ALA A 128 -16.11 -4.90 -13.99
CA ALA A 128 -17.24 -4.09 -13.50
C ALA A 128 -16.84 -2.76 -12.83
N SER A 129 -15.58 -2.35 -12.92
CA SER A 129 -15.11 -1.14 -12.23
C SER A 129 -15.66 0.15 -12.88
N GLN A 130 -15.93 1.16 -12.06
CA GLN A 130 -16.40 2.48 -12.53
C GLN A 130 -15.41 3.15 -13.48
N GLU A 131 -14.11 3.01 -13.25
CA GLU A 131 -13.09 3.58 -14.16
C GLU A 131 -13.11 2.90 -15.51
N CYS A 132 -13.35 1.59 -15.56
CA CYS A 132 -13.53 0.89 -16.82
C CYS A 132 -14.73 1.48 -17.58
N LEU A 133 -15.91 1.49 -16.94
CA LEU A 133 -17.15 2.00 -17.54
C LEU A 133 -17.04 3.47 -17.97
N ARG A 134 -16.24 4.28 -17.27
CA ARG A 134 -15.96 5.68 -17.62
C ARG A 134 -15.19 5.81 -18.94
N TYR A 135 -14.22 4.93 -19.20
CA TYR A 135 -13.34 5.04 -20.37
C TYR A 135 -13.80 4.21 -21.58
N HIS A 136 -14.53 3.11 -21.36
CA HIS A 136 -15.14 2.31 -22.43
C HIS A 136 -16.56 1.86 -22.03
N PRO A 137 -17.59 2.70 -22.27
CA PRO A 137 -18.97 2.31 -22.00
C PRO A 137 -19.41 1.21 -22.97
N GLY A 138 -19.51 -0.03 -22.47
CA GLY A 138 -19.92 -1.19 -23.25
C GLY A 138 -19.72 -2.51 -22.50
N PRO A 139 -20.24 -3.64 -23.03
CA PRO A 139 -20.16 -4.95 -22.37
C PRO A 139 -18.74 -5.54 -22.33
N GLU A 140 -17.81 -4.98 -23.11
CA GLU A 140 -16.44 -5.49 -23.26
C GLU A 140 -15.39 -4.57 -22.61
N CYS A 141 -15.74 -3.92 -21.50
CA CYS A 141 -14.75 -3.14 -20.77
C CYS A 141 -13.86 -4.03 -19.89
N TYR A 142 -12.55 -3.94 -20.08
CA TYR A 142 -11.57 -4.62 -19.23
C TYR A 142 -10.42 -3.69 -18.81
N ASN A 143 -10.13 -3.66 -17.51
CA ASN A 143 -8.87 -3.13 -16.99
C ASN A 143 -7.75 -4.15 -17.23
N ALA A 144 -6.56 -3.66 -17.61
CA ALA A 144 -5.40 -4.52 -17.77
C ALA A 144 -4.88 -4.96 -16.40
N LEU A 145 -4.70 -6.27 -16.21
CA LEU A 145 -4.08 -6.83 -15.03
C LEU A 145 -2.59 -7.05 -15.26
N LYS A 146 -1.76 -6.54 -14.35
CA LYS A 146 -0.32 -6.73 -14.34
C LYS A 146 0.16 -7.13 -12.95
N TYR A 147 1.23 -7.90 -12.89
CA TYR A 147 1.85 -8.34 -11.63
C TYR A 147 3.24 -7.74 -11.48
N PHE A 148 3.60 -7.39 -10.25
CA PHE A 148 4.87 -6.76 -9.93
C PHE A 148 5.51 -7.41 -8.72
N ARG A 149 6.82 -7.62 -8.79
CA ARG A 149 7.64 -8.11 -7.69
C ARG A 149 8.55 -6.99 -7.21
N CYS A 150 8.38 -6.58 -5.96
CA CYS A 150 9.20 -5.54 -5.36
C CYS A 150 10.41 -6.16 -4.67
N SER A 151 11.57 -5.51 -4.80
CA SER A 151 12.73 -5.90 -4.01
C SER A 151 12.49 -5.53 -2.54
N GLN A 152 12.87 -6.39 -1.58
CA GLN A 152 12.67 -6.16 -0.13
C GLN A 152 13.48 -4.97 0.44
N LYS A 153 14.17 -4.20 -0.40
CA LYS A 153 14.92 -3.04 0.07
C LYS A 153 13.93 -1.91 0.36
N SER A 154 13.42 -1.90 1.59
CA SER A 154 12.62 -0.81 2.16
C SER A 154 13.25 0.53 1.75
N LEU A 155 12.47 1.39 1.10
CA LEU A 155 12.90 2.73 0.75
C LEU A 155 13.28 3.43 2.05
N ALA A 156 14.56 3.80 2.19
CA ALA A 156 15.06 4.45 3.40
C ALA A 156 14.39 5.82 3.54
N ALA A 157 13.28 5.86 4.28
CA ALA A 157 12.56 7.09 4.55
C ALA A 157 13.48 8.09 5.23
N THR A 158 13.41 9.37 4.84
CA THR A 158 14.15 10.43 5.50
C THR A 158 13.72 10.54 6.96
N ARG A 159 14.53 11.19 7.81
CA ARG A 159 14.15 11.43 9.20
C ARG A 159 12.81 12.17 9.33
N LYS A 160 12.50 13.06 8.38
CA LYS A 160 11.24 13.84 8.36
C LYS A 160 10.07 12.96 7.96
N GLU A 161 10.22 12.17 6.90
CA GLU A 161 9.21 11.19 6.50
C GLU A 161 8.90 10.22 7.63
N ARG A 162 9.92 9.61 8.26
CA ARG A 162 9.71 8.70 9.41
C ARG A 162 8.91 9.33 10.55
N ARG A 163 9.05 10.65 10.77
CA ARG A 163 8.25 11.35 11.80
C ARG A 163 6.79 11.48 11.37
N ILE A 164 6.52 11.83 10.12
CA ILE A 164 5.17 11.92 9.57
C ILE A 164 4.50 10.56 9.59
N GLU A 165 5.18 9.52 9.09
CA GLU A 165 4.67 8.15 9.04
C GLU A 165 4.32 7.61 10.43
N LYS A 166 5.19 7.80 11.43
CA LYS A 166 4.92 7.40 12.82
C LYS A 166 3.70 8.09 13.43
N LEU A 167 3.45 9.34 13.06
CA LEU A 167 2.27 10.05 13.52
C LEU A 167 1.00 9.52 12.85
N PHE A 168 1.05 9.18 11.55
CA PHE A 168 -0.05 8.50 10.89
C PHE A 168 -0.34 7.14 11.52
N GLU A 169 0.69 6.32 11.71
CA GLU A 169 0.57 5.02 12.36
C GLU A 169 -0.07 5.14 13.75
N ARG A 170 0.38 6.09 14.56
CA ARG A 170 -0.20 6.36 15.87
C ARG A 170 -1.68 6.72 15.79
N VAL A 171 -2.06 7.60 14.85
CA VAL A 171 -3.48 7.97 14.64
C VAL A 171 -4.33 6.78 14.19
N VAL A 172 -3.77 5.90 13.35
CA VAL A 172 -4.50 4.78 12.72
C VAL A 172 -4.63 3.56 13.62
N LEU A 173 -3.59 3.23 14.38
CA LEU A 173 -3.50 1.99 15.17
C LEU A 173 -3.80 2.18 16.65
N SER A 174 -3.53 3.36 17.23
CA SER A 174 -3.64 3.53 18.68
C SER A 174 -5.07 3.86 19.10
N PRO A 175 -5.60 3.22 20.17
CA PRO A 175 -6.88 3.60 20.78
C PRO A 175 -6.72 4.90 21.56
N LEU A 176 -6.56 6.01 20.84
CA LEU A 176 -6.38 7.35 21.41
C LEU A 176 -7.73 7.96 21.80
N SER A 177 -7.71 8.84 22.80
CA SER A 177 -8.83 9.75 23.02
C SER A 177 -8.99 10.68 21.82
N VAL A 178 -10.22 11.13 21.54
CA VAL A 178 -10.50 12.08 20.44
C VAL A 178 -9.60 13.32 20.53
N GLU A 179 -9.34 13.81 21.74
CA GLU A 179 -8.46 14.95 21.98
C GLU A 179 -7.00 14.65 21.61
N SER A 180 -6.50 13.47 21.95
CA SER A 180 -5.16 13.05 21.53
C SER A 180 -5.05 12.90 20.01
N VAL A 181 -6.09 12.38 19.34
CA VAL A 181 -6.14 12.30 17.87
C VAL A 181 -6.11 13.70 17.25
N LYS A 182 -6.86 14.67 17.79
CA LYS A 182 -6.88 16.05 17.32
C LYS A 182 -5.50 16.72 17.41
N ASN A 183 -4.82 16.55 18.55
CA ASN A 183 -3.45 17.06 18.74
C ASN A 183 -2.46 16.45 17.74
N ASP A 184 -2.60 15.16 17.45
CA ASP A 184 -1.77 14.45 16.48
C ASP A 184 -2.01 14.91 15.05
N ILE A 185 -3.28 15.14 14.67
CA ILE A 185 -3.65 15.72 13.37
C ILE A 185 -3.07 17.12 13.21
N MET A 186 -3.10 17.97 14.24
CA MET A 186 -2.47 19.29 14.21
C MET A 186 -0.96 19.20 14.04
N LEU A 187 -0.31 18.26 14.72
CA LEU A 187 1.13 18.03 14.58
C LEU A 187 1.48 17.48 13.18
N LEU A 188 0.68 16.56 12.65
CA LEU A 188 0.79 16.04 11.29
C LEU A 188 0.72 17.18 10.27
N GLN A 189 -0.27 18.07 10.38
CA GLN A 189 -0.42 19.23 9.50
C GLN A 189 0.85 20.11 9.49
N ARG A 190 1.39 20.44 10.67
CA ARG A 190 2.62 21.23 10.77
C ARG A 190 3.80 20.56 10.08
N TRP A 191 3.95 19.25 10.24
CA TRP A 191 5.03 18.50 9.59
C TRP A 191 4.86 18.43 8.07
N VAL A 192 3.65 18.18 7.58
CA VAL A 192 3.32 18.18 6.15
C VAL A 192 3.57 19.55 5.52
N ASP A 193 3.20 20.64 6.20
CA ASP A 193 3.50 22.00 5.75
C ASP A 193 5.01 22.28 5.73
N THR A 194 5.74 21.81 6.73
CA THR A 194 7.21 21.96 6.79
C THR A 194 7.88 21.30 5.58
N VAL A 195 7.57 20.03 5.32
CA VAL A 195 8.20 19.30 4.20
C VAL A 195 7.78 19.85 2.84
N ARG A 196 6.57 20.42 2.72
CA ARG A 196 6.11 21.15 1.54
C ARG A 196 6.93 22.40 1.30
N LEU A 197 7.09 23.27 2.31
CA LEU A 197 7.82 24.53 2.17
C LEU A 197 9.30 24.31 1.86
N GLU A 198 9.88 23.24 2.41
CA GLU A 198 11.28 22.87 2.17
C GLU A 198 11.49 22.09 0.88
N ASN A 199 10.42 21.66 0.18
CA ASN A 199 10.47 20.76 -0.97
C ASN A 199 11.32 19.50 -0.71
N SER A 200 11.17 18.91 0.48
CA SER A 200 12.07 17.85 0.98
C SER A 200 11.55 16.42 0.77
N ILE A 201 10.40 16.27 0.09
CA ILE A 201 9.79 14.99 -0.28
C ILE A 201 9.25 15.06 -1.72
N SER A 202 9.10 13.91 -2.37
CA SER A 202 8.53 13.87 -3.73
C SER A 202 7.11 14.44 -3.78
N PRO A 203 6.70 15.13 -4.87
CA PRO A 203 5.35 15.66 -5.02
C PRO A 203 4.24 14.63 -4.84
N GLU A 204 4.46 13.40 -5.29
CA GLU A 204 3.50 12.29 -5.20
C GLU A 204 3.21 11.89 -3.75
N LYS A 205 4.29 11.76 -2.97
CA LYS A 205 4.21 11.45 -1.54
C LYS A 205 3.60 12.60 -0.73
N LEU A 206 3.97 13.84 -1.05
CA LEU A 206 3.33 15.03 -0.45
C LEU A 206 1.83 15.03 -0.71
N TYR A 207 1.41 14.73 -1.94
CA TYR A 207 -0.01 14.65 -2.31
C TYR A 207 -0.74 13.58 -1.48
N SER A 208 -0.15 12.40 -1.29
CA SER A 208 -0.75 11.36 -0.45
C SER A 208 -0.89 11.80 1.01
N TYR A 209 0.15 12.43 1.58
CA TYR A 209 0.07 12.98 2.94
C TYR A 209 -1.07 13.97 3.09
N GLN A 210 -1.21 14.89 2.13
CA GLN A 210 -2.28 15.88 2.13
C GLN A 210 -3.66 15.22 2.03
N LYS A 211 -3.84 14.23 1.15
CA LYS A 211 -5.13 13.55 1.00
C LYS A 211 -5.55 12.75 2.22
N GLN A 212 -4.61 12.05 2.85
CA GLN A 212 -4.94 11.35 4.08
C GLN A 212 -5.22 12.32 5.22
N LEU A 213 -4.46 13.41 5.32
CA LEU A 213 -4.68 14.43 6.33
C LEU A 213 -6.04 15.15 6.16
N GLU A 214 -6.44 15.49 4.94
CA GLU A 214 -7.76 16.02 4.62
C GLU A 214 -8.86 15.08 5.15
N TYR A 215 -8.71 13.77 4.92
CA TYR A 215 -9.66 12.77 5.38
C TYR A 215 -9.72 12.68 6.91
N LEU A 216 -8.56 12.68 7.58
CA LEU A 216 -8.47 12.69 9.04
C LEU A 216 -9.13 13.95 9.63
N ILE A 217 -8.86 15.12 9.06
CA ILE A 217 -9.46 16.38 9.49
C ILE A 217 -10.99 16.34 9.37
N ILE A 218 -11.52 15.85 8.25
CA ILE A 218 -12.98 15.74 8.06
C ILE A 218 -13.58 14.77 9.08
N ARG A 219 -12.91 13.64 9.35
CA ARG A 219 -13.41 12.59 10.25
C ARG A 219 -13.45 13.02 11.72
N PHE A 220 -12.47 13.83 12.15
CA PHE A 220 -12.26 14.19 13.55
C PHE A 220 -12.50 15.67 13.86
N LYS A 221 -13.02 16.47 12.93
CA LYS A 221 -13.58 17.80 13.23
C LYS A 221 -14.75 17.65 14.20
#